data_AF-A0A924M2Z9-F1
#
_entry.id   AF-A0A924M2Z9-F1
#
_cell.length_a   1.000
_cell.length_b   1.000
_cell.length_c   1.000
_cell.angle_alpha   90.00
_cell.angle_beta   90.00
_cell.angle_gamma   90.00
#
_symmetry.space_group_name_H-M   'P 1'
#
loop_
_entity.id
_entity.type
_entity.pdbx_description
1 polymer ?
#
loop_
_entity_poly.entity_id
_entity_poly.type
_entity_poly.pdbx_seq_one_letter_code
_entity_poly.pdbx_strand_id
1 'polypeptide(L)'
;GGITPGLYGYEAGQSGVGDLFGWMVAHATPPEYHARAQEQGVSIHQILTEEAEGQAIGEHGLIALDWLNGNRSVLVNTELSGVFVGLTLASRAPDLYRALLESTAYGTRTILEAFEGSGVPVHELIIAGGLMKNPLLMQIYADVTGRELSLVASHQGGALGSAIFAAVAAGSYPDIYQAARAMGKHHKAVYKPIPENQKAYDRLYAEYKLLHDYFGRGANEVMKRLKAMRAEVLLERG
;
A
#
# COMPACT_ATOMS: atom_id res chain seq x y z
N GLY A 1 -1.23 9.53 -26.41
CA GLY A 1 -0.51 8.65 -25.49
C GLY A 1 -1.32 8.57 -24.21
N GLY A 2 -1.92 7.43 -23.94
CA GLY A 2 -2.73 7.15 -22.75
C GLY A 2 -2.81 5.63 -22.61
N ILE A 3 -3.08 5.12 -21.40
CA ILE A 3 -3.14 3.68 -21.11
C ILE A 3 -4.16 2.98 -22.02
N THR A 4 -5.27 3.65 -22.33
CA THR A 4 -6.29 3.19 -23.28
C THR A 4 -6.54 4.28 -24.34
N PRO A 5 -6.53 3.94 -25.64
CA PRO A 5 -6.88 4.85 -26.73
C PRO A 5 -8.19 5.61 -26.48
N GLY A 6 -8.15 6.93 -26.68
CA GLY A 6 -9.31 7.81 -26.53
C GLY A 6 -9.53 8.38 -25.12
N LEU A 7 -8.68 8.04 -24.14
CA LEU A 7 -8.77 8.51 -22.75
C LEU A 7 -7.43 9.08 -22.26
N TYR A 8 -7.49 9.94 -21.24
CA TYR A 8 -6.32 10.32 -20.45
C TYR A 8 -5.95 9.20 -19.48
N GLY A 9 -4.67 8.80 -19.46
CA GLY A 9 -4.13 7.88 -18.47
C GLY A 9 -3.47 8.66 -17.34
N TYR A 10 -3.88 8.39 -16.10
CA TYR A 10 -3.28 8.97 -14.91
C TYR A 10 -2.45 7.91 -14.19
N GLU A 11 -1.26 8.29 -13.72
CA GLU A 11 -0.37 7.41 -12.97
C GLU A 11 0.00 8.07 -11.65
N ALA A 12 -0.20 7.33 -10.56
CA ALA A 12 0.30 7.64 -9.23
C ALA A 12 1.01 6.41 -8.67
N GLY A 13 1.85 6.57 -7.65
CA GLY A 13 2.51 5.43 -7.02
C GLY A 13 2.92 5.67 -5.57
N GLN A 14 2.95 4.57 -4.81
CA GLN A 14 3.58 4.52 -3.50
C GLN A 14 5.00 3.97 -3.62
N SER A 15 5.95 4.61 -2.93
CA SER A 15 7.39 4.34 -3.11
C SER A 15 7.87 3.02 -2.53
N GLY A 16 7.10 2.39 -1.65
CA GLY A 16 7.41 1.08 -1.08
C GLY A 16 6.21 0.51 -0.34
N VAL A 17 5.77 -0.68 -0.76
CA VAL A 17 4.67 -1.42 -0.09
C VAL A 17 5.18 -2.83 0.26
N GLY A 18 5.47 -3.66 -0.76
CA GLY A 18 6.07 -4.97 -0.51
C GLY A 18 7.44 -4.88 0.18
N ASP A 19 8.27 -3.93 -0.25
CA ASP A 19 9.61 -3.71 0.32
C ASP A 19 9.55 -3.26 1.79
N LEU A 20 8.49 -2.54 2.17
CA LEU A 20 8.24 -2.11 3.55
C LEU A 20 8.00 -3.32 4.46
N PHE A 21 7.18 -4.27 4.01
CA PHE A 21 6.93 -5.50 4.74
C PHE A 21 8.18 -6.39 4.79
N GLY A 22 8.95 -6.44 3.70
CA GLY A 22 10.24 -7.12 3.66
C GLY A 22 11.25 -6.54 4.64
N TRP A 23 11.35 -5.21 4.72
CA TRP A 23 12.18 -4.51 5.69
C TRP A 23 11.77 -4.84 7.14
N MET A 24 10.47 -4.82 7.44
CA MET A 24 9.96 -5.15 8.78
C MET A 24 10.40 -6.55 9.21
N VAL A 25 10.19 -7.54 8.34
CA VAL A 25 10.59 -8.92 8.58
C VAL A 25 12.11 -9.06 8.78
N ALA A 26 12.90 -8.38 7.94
CA ALA A 26 14.35 -8.53 7.95
C ALA A 26 15.04 -7.78 9.10
N HIS A 27 14.49 -6.66 9.55
CA HIS A 27 15.20 -5.72 10.43
C HIS A 27 14.48 -5.37 11.73
N ALA A 28 13.16 -5.61 11.82
CA ALA A 28 12.35 -5.17 12.95
C ALA A 28 11.47 -6.28 13.55
N THR A 29 11.64 -7.52 13.10
CA THR A 29 10.94 -8.69 13.64
C THR A 29 11.90 -9.55 14.48
N PRO A 30 11.61 -9.76 15.78
CA PRO A 30 12.43 -10.57 16.66
C PRO A 30 12.59 -12.05 16.22
N PRO A 31 13.72 -12.71 16.53
CA PRO A 31 14.04 -14.07 16.07
C PRO A 31 13.01 -15.14 16.44
N GLU A 32 12.28 -14.99 17.55
CA GLU A 32 11.27 -15.94 17.99
C GLU A 32 10.11 -16.12 16.98
N TYR A 33 9.76 -15.06 16.25
CA TYR A 33 8.76 -15.15 15.19
C TYR A 33 9.29 -15.92 13.97
N HIS A 34 10.58 -15.76 13.66
CA HIS A 34 11.25 -16.51 12.59
C HIS A 34 11.37 -17.99 12.93
N ALA A 35 11.76 -18.31 14.17
CA ALA A 35 11.80 -19.68 14.67
C ALA A 35 10.42 -20.34 14.58
N ARG A 36 9.36 -19.64 15.02
CA ARG A 36 7.98 -20.12 14.91
C ARG A 36 7.54 -20.36 13.46
N ALA A 37 7.91 -19.46 12.54
CA ALA A 37 7.63 -19.65 11.11
C ALA A 37 8.30 -20.92 10.56
N GLN A 38 9.56 -21.15 10.94
CA GLN A 38 10.32 -22.33 10.55
C GLN A 38 9.73 -23.62 11.13
N GLU A 39 9.38 -23.64 12.41
CA GLU A 39 8.75 -24.79 13.09
C GLU A 39 7.41 -25.18 12.45
N GLN A 40 6.62 -24.19 12.02
CA GLN A 40 5.33 -24.41 11.38
C GLN A 40 5.42 -24.64 9.86
N GLY A 41 6.60 -24.45 9.25
CA GLY A 41 6.78 -24.59 7.81
C GLY A 41 6.04 -23.53 6.98
N VAL A 42 5.79 -22.35 7.55
CA VAL A 42 5.07 -21.24 6.91
C VAL A 42 5.96 -20.02 6.74
N SER A 43 5.52 -19.05 5.94
CA SER A 43 6.26 -17.79 5.80
C SER A 43 6.16 -16.94 7.05
N ILE A 44 7.21 -16.17 7.36
CA ILE A 44 7.19 -15.17 8.43
C ILE A 44 6.09 -14.10 8.23
N HIS A 45 5.79 -13.73 6.98
CA HIS A 45 4.67 -12.86 6.67
C HIS A 45 3.32 -13.46 7.10
N GLN A 46 3.16 -14.77 6.96
CA GLN A 46 1.95 -15.45 7.41
C GLN A 46 1.82 -15.39 8.93
N ILE A 47 2.88 -15.71 9.67
CA ILE A 47 2.91 -15.60 11.13
C ILE A 47 2.51 -14.20 11.62
N LEU A 48 3.08 -13.15 11.02
CA LEU A 48 2.76 -11.77 11.40
C LEU A 48 1.35 -11.35 10.97
N THR A 49 0.87 -11.87 9.84
CA THR A 49 -0.49 -11.57 9.34
C THR A 49 -1.55 -12.21 10.23
N GLU A 50 -1.37 -13.46 10.65
CA GLU A 50 -2.31 -14.15 11.55
C GLU A 50 -2.42 -13.46 12.92
N GLU A 51 -1.28 -13.05 13.50
CA GLU A 51 -1.27 -12.29 14.77
C GLU A 51 -1.85 -10.89 14.61
N ALA A 52 -1.58 -10.23 13.48
CA ALA A 52 -2.17 -8.94 13.16
C ALA A 52 -3.69 -9.06 12.98
N GLU A 53 -4.18 -10.08 12.28
CA GLU A 53 -5.60 -10.30 12.01
C GLU A 53 -6.42 -10.49 13.28
N GLY A 54 -5.84 -11.11 14.32
CA GLY A 54 -6.48 -11.27 15.63
C GLY A 54 -6.74 -9.97 16.39
N GLN A 55 -6.17 -8.84 15.97
CA GLN A 55 -6.32 -7.55 16.63
C GLN A 55 -7.60 -6.83 16.20
N ALA A 56 -8.24 -6.12 17.12
CA ALA A 56 -9.25 -5.12 16.78
C ALA A 56 -8.61 -3.91 16.09
N ILE A 57 -9.39 -3.20 15.27
CA ILE A 57 -8.91 -1.99 14.59
C ILE A 57 -8.58 -0.93 15.64
N GLY A 58 -7.32 -0.44 15.61
CA GLY A 58 -6.79 0.51 16.58
C GLY A 58 -6.34 -0.09 17.91
N GLU A 59 -6.44 -1.41 18.11
CA GLU A 59 -6.00 -2.09 19.35
C GLU A 59 -4.51 -1.87 19.62
N HIS A 60 -3.68 -1.95 18.57
CA HIS A 60 -2.23 -1.74 18.70
C HIS A 60 -1.86 -0.30 19.12
N GLY A 61 -2.76 0.68 18.93
CA GLY A 61 -2.53 2.07 19.35
C GLY A 61 -1.42 2.80 18.58
N LEU A 62 -1.11 2.37 17.35
CA LEU A 62 -0.02 2.93 16.54
C LEU A 62 -0.55 3.65 15.30
N ILE A 63 0.17 4.68 14.87
CA ILE A 63 0.08 5.22 13.50
C ILE A 63 1.49 5.18 12.89
N ALA A 64 1.58 4.71 11.65
CA ALA A 64 2.83 4.72 10.89
C ALA A 64 2.74 5.62 9.65
N LEU A 65 3.87 6.21 9.26
CA LEU A 65 4.07 6.82 7.94
C LEU A 65 4.94 5.89 7.09
N ASP A 66 4.41 5.44 5.95
CA ASP A 66 4.96 4.39 5.07
C ASP A 66 6.18 4.83 4.24
N TRP A 67 6.82 5.94 4.59
CA TRP A 67 7.79 6.63 3.72
C TRP A 67 9.23 6.15 3.88
N LEU A 68 9.45 4.86 4.17
CA LEU A 68 10.80 4.30 4.33
C LEU A 68 11.64 4.48 3.06
N ASN A 69 10.99 4.58 1.90
CA ASN A 69 11.60 4.89 0.60
C ASN A 69 11.13 6.25 0.05
N GLY A 70 10.88 7.22 0.93
CA GLY A 70 10.28 8.52 0.58
C GLY A 70 8.82 8.42 0.15
N ASN A 71 8.29 9.49 -0.44
CA ASN A 71 6.92 9.55 -0.93
C ASN A 71 6.87 10.06 -2.39
N ARG A 72 6.40 9.23 -3.32
CA ARG A 72 6.20 9.62 -4.73
C ARG A 72 4.90 10.40 -4.88
N SER A 73 3.77 9.80 -4.50
CA SER A 73 2.46 10.45 -4.54
C SER A 73 1.90 10.55 -3.11
N VAL A 74 1.38 11.69 -2.66
CA VAL A 74 1.15 12.96 -3.40
C VAL A 74 2.22 14.02 -3.13
N LEU A 75 3.23 13.74 -2.30
CA LEU A 75 4.17 14.74 -1.81
C LEU A 75 5.38 14.96 -2.71
N VAL A 76 5.71 14.00 -3.57
CA VAL A 76 6.86 14.08 -4.50
C VAL A 76 8.16 14.44 -3.78
N ASN A 77 8.46 13.74 -2.68
CA ASN A 77 9.59 14.04 -1.82
C ASN A 77 10.33 12.76 -1.41
N THR A 78 11.54 12.58 -1.97
CA THR A 78 12.44 11.45 -1.70
C THR A 78 13.19 11.58 -0.37
N GLU A 79 13.18 12.78 0.24
CA GLU A 79 13.86 13.05 1.50
C GLU A 79 13.03 12.64 2.72
N LEU A 80 11.75 12.31 2.55
CA LEU A 80 10.91 11.78 3.63
C LEU A 80 11.37 10.39 4.11
N SER A 81 11.02 10.06 5.35
CA SER A 81 11.41 8.82 6.04
C SER A 81 10.25 8.25 6.87
N GLY A 82 10.35 6.98 7.26
CA GLY A 82 9.36 6.30 8.08
C GLY A 82 9.20 6.88 9.49
N VAL A 83 8.00 6.74 10.05
CA VAL A 83 7.67 7.11 11.43
C VAL A 83 6.74 6.06 12.03
N PHE A 84 6.91 5.76 13.32
CA PHE A 84 5.90 5.13 14.16
C PHE A 84 5.59 6.05 15.34
N VAL A 85 4.31 6.31 15.59
CA VAL A 85 3.81 7.04 16.75
C VAL A 85 3.00 6.08 17.61
N GLY A 86 3.13 6.18 18.94
CA GLY A 86 2.35 5.38 19.90
C GLY A 86 3.06 4.16 20.48
N LEU A 87 4.36 3.97 20.18
CA LEU A 87 5.12 2.85 20.75
C LEU A 87 5.15 2.90 22.28
N THR A 88 4.96 1.74 22.90
CA THR A 88 5.05 1.54 24.36
C THR A 88 5.94 0.32 24.66
N LEU A 89 6.24 0.09 25.95
CA LEU A 89 6.94 -1.13 26.37
C LEU A 89 6.17 -2.42 26.08
N ALA A 90 4.87 -2.33 25.75
CA ALA A 90 4.03 -3.46 25.41
C ALA A 90 3.94 -3.70 23.89
N SER A 91 4.45 -2.81 23.04
CA SER A 91 4.37 -2.95 21.59
C SER A 91 5.20 -4.14 21.09
N ARG A 92 4.61 -4.97 20.22
CA ARG A 92 5.19 -6.19 19.65
C ARG A 92 5.33 -6.09 18.13
N ALA A 93 6.09 -6.99 17.52
CA ALA A 93 6.29 -7.00 16.07
C ALA A 93 4.98 -7.10 15.24
N PRO A 94 3.97 -7.91 15.62
CA PRO A 94 2.67 -7.91 14.94
C PRO A 94 1.95 -6.55 14.97
N ASP A 95 2.10 -5.78 16.05
CA ASP A 95 1.49 -4.46 16.21
C ASP A 95 2.09 -3.47 15.21
N LEU A 96 3.42 -3.46 15.09
CA LEU A 96 4.13 -2.65 14.10
C LEU A 96 3.80 -3.12 12.67
N TYR A 97 3.72 -4.43 12.44
CA TYR A 97 3.39 -4.99 11.14
C TYR A 97 1.98 -4.55 10.70
N ARG A 98 0.97 -4.66 11.59
CA ARG A 98 -0.39 -4.19 11.30
C ARG A 98 -0.41 -2.69 11.02
N ALA A 99 0.26 -1.89 11.84
CA ALA A 99 0.36 -0.44 11.60
C ALA A 99 0.98 -0.11 10.23
N LEU A 100 1.94 -0.90 9.75
CA LEU A 100 2.48 -0.76 8.40
C LEU A 100 1.46 -1.15 7.32
N LEU A 101 0.73 -2.27 7.46
CA LEU A 101 -0.35 -2.64 6.53
C LEU A 101 -1.38 -1.52 6.39
N GLU A 102 -1.79 -0.95 7.53
CA GLU A 102 -2.76 0.15 7.58
C GLU A 102 -2.19 1.43 6.97
N SER A 103 -0.92 1.75 7.24
CA SER A 103 -0.27 2.94 6.66
C SER A 103 -0.22 2.92 5.13
N THR A 104 -0.03 1.76 4.51
CA THR A 104 -0.03 1.70 3.03
C THR A 104 -1.43 1.90 2.48
N ALA A 105 -2.47 1.45 3.19
CA ALA A 105 -3.87 1.72 2.84
C ALA A 105 -4.22 3.21 3.01
N TYR A 106 -3.74 3.87 4.07
CA TYR A 106 -3.90 5.33 4.26
C TYR A 106 -3.18 6.12 3.16
N GLY A 107 -1.99 5.70 2.76
CA GLY A 107 -1.27 6.27 1.62
C GLY A 107 -2.07 6.14 0.31
N THR A 108 -2.67 4.97 0.06
CA THR A 108 -3.57 4.77 -1.09
C THR A 108 -4.80 5.69 -0.99
N ARG A 109 -5.48 5.76 0.15
CA ARG A 109 -6.63 6.66 0.34
C ARG A 109 -6.26 8.12 0.04
N THR A 110 -5.09 8.57 0.48
CA THR A 110 -4.59 9.93 0.21
C THR A 110 -4.42 10.19 -1.28
N ILE A 111 -3.97 9.20 -2.05
CA ILE A 111 -3.89 9.28 -3.52
C ILE A 111 -5.29 9.36 -4.14
N LEU A 112 -6.23 8.52 -3.67
CA LEU A 112 -7.60 8.52 -4.17
C LEU A 112 -8.29 9.86 -3.92
N GLU A 113 -8.19 10.40 -2.70
CA GLU A 113 -8.75 11.71 -2.34
C GLU A 113 -8.16 12.84 -3.20
N ALA A 114 -6.89 12.75 -3.58
CA ALA A 114 -6.27 13.73 -4.49
C ALA A 114 -6.81 13.63 -5.93
N PHE A 115 -7.07 12.42 -6.45
CA PHE A 115 -7.75 12.24 -7.73
C PHE A 115 -9.17 12.80 -7.71
N GLU A 116 -9.94 12.42 -6.70
CA GLU A 116 -11.35 12.80 -6.56
C GLU A 116 -11.51 14.32 -6.34
N GLY A 117 -10.67 14.90 -5.49
CA GLY A 117 -10.60 16.36 -5.30
C GLY A 117 -10.19 17.12 -6.57
N SER A 118 -9.57 16.45 -7.54
CA SER A 118 -9.23 17.00 -8.85
C SER A 118 -10.28 16.70 -9.93
N GLY A 119 -11.44 16.15 -9.56
CA GLY A 119 -12.52 15.84 -10.49
C GLY A 119 -12.37 14.52 -11.25
N VAL A 120 -11.46 13.64 -10.83
CA VAL A 120 -11.28 12.29 -11.40
C VAL A 120 -11.90 11.26 -10.44
N PRO A 121 -13.16 10.84 -10.66
CA PRO A 121 -13.84 9.94 -9.72
C PRO A 121 -13.24 8.54 -9.75
N VAL A 122 -13.14 7.90 -8.58
CA VAL A 122 -12.72 6.49 -8.46
C VAL A 122 -13.82 5.67 -7.82
N HIS A 123 -14.36 4.69 -8.55
CA HIS A 123 -15.51 3.89 -8.11
C HIS A 123 -15.14 2.48 -7.63
N GLU A 124 -14.07 1.91 -8.17
CA GLU A 124 -13.64 0.53 -7.93
C GLU A 124 -12.12 0.47 -7.96
N LEU A 125 -11.54 -0.40 -7.13
CA LEU A 125 -10.11 -0.71 -7.17
C LEU A 125 -9.91 -2.11 -7.76
N ILE A 126 -9.24 -2.20 -8.91
CA ILE A 126 -8.87 -3.48 -9.52
C ILE A 126 -7.43 -3.80 -9.11
N ILE A 127 -7.26 -4.76 -8.21
CA ILE A 127 -5.99 -5.14 -7.63
C ILE A 127 -5.33 -6.23 -8.48
N ALA A 128 -4.03 -6.07 -8.68
CA ALA A 128 -3.16 -7.03 -9.35
C ALA A 128 -1.84 -7.19 -8.59
N GLY A 129 -1.12 -8.27 -8.86
CA GLY A 129 0.21 -8.54 -8.30
C GLY A 129 0.19 -9.32 -6.99
N GLY A 130 1.38 -9.44 -6.38
CA GLY A 130 1.61 -10.35 -5.25
C GLY A 130 0.87 -10.00 -3.96
N LEU A 131 0.44 -8.74 -3.80
CA LEU A 131 -0.27 -8.27 -2.61
C LEU A 131 -1.64 -8.94 -2.43
N MET A 132 -2.25 -9.45 -3.50
CA MET A 132 -3.53 -10.20 -3.44
C MET A 132 -3.45 -11.48 -2.58
N LYS A 133 -2.24 -11.96 -2.28
CA LYS A 133 -2.02 -13.13 -1.43
C LYS A 133 -2.26 -12.87 0.06
N ASN A 134 -2.43 -11.62 0.48
CA ASN A 134 -2.67 -11.25 1.88
C ASN A 134 -4.13 -10.76 2.06
N PRO A 135 -5.06 -11.63 2.51
CA PRO A 135 -6.47 -11.27 2.66
C PRO A 135 -6.71 -10.13 3.66
N LEU A 136 -5.96 -10.10 4.76
CA LEU A 136 -6.04 -9.01 5.75
C LEU A 136 -5.73 -7.67 5.09
N LEU A 137 -4.63 -7.57 4.34
CA LEU A 137 -4.26 -6.35 3.64
C LEU A 137 -5.35 -5.90 2.65
N MET A 138 -5.94 -6.85 1.89
CA MET A 138 -7.01 -6.52 0.95
C MET A 138 -8.26 -5.99 1.67
N GLN A 139 -8.65 -6.61 2.79
CA GLN A 139 -9.79 -6.12 3.57
C GLN A 139 -9.51 -4.74 4.18
N ILE A 140 -8.30 -4.51 4.71
CA ILE A 140 -7.89 -3.19 5.21
C ILE A 140 -7.97 -2.14 4.11
N TYR A 141 -7.51 -2.43 2.89
CA TYR A 141 -7.64 -1.51 1.77
C TYR A 141 -9.09 -1.19 1.44
N ALA A 142 -9.97 -2.19 1.40
CA ALA A 142 -11.40 -1.97 1.17
C ALA A 142 -12.01 -1.06 2.23
N ASP A 143 -11.76 -1.36 3.51
CA ASP A 143 -12.31 -0.63 4.65
C ASP A 143 -11.78 0.81 4.72
N VAL A 144 -10.46 1.00 4.55
CA VAL A 144 -9.82 2.31 4.62
C VAL A 144 -10.23 3.20 3.45
N THR A 145 -10.23 2.67 2.22
CA THR A 145 -10.57 3.47 1.02
C THR A 145 -12.06 3.63 0.82
N GLY A 146 -12.88 2.78 1.45
CA GLY A 146 -14.32 2.74 1.21
C GLY A 146 -14.68 2.40 -0.23
N ARG A 147 -13.89 1.55 -0.89
CA ARG A 147 -14.13 1.10 -2.26
C ARG A 147 -14.19 -0.43 -2.30
N GLU A 148 -14.99 -0.96 -3.22
CA GLU A 148 -14.95 -2.38 -3.52
C GLU A 148 -13.65 -2.72 -4.24
N LEU A 149 -13.05 -3.86 -3.86
CA LEU A 149 -11.83 -4.38 -4.49
C LEU A 149 -12.17 -5.59 -5.35
N SER A 150 -11.81 -5.49 -6.62
CA SER A 150 -11.84 -6.58 -7.58
C SER A 150 -10.44 -7.13 -7.80
N LEU A 151 -10.31 -8.45 -7.99
CA LEU A 151 -9.01 -9.09 -8.17
C LEU A 151 -8.86 -9.57 -9.60
N VAL A 152 -7.74 -9.26 -10.25
CA VAL A 152 -7.45 -9.84 -11.58
C VAL A 152 -7.34 -11.36 -11.47
N ALA A 153 -7.92 -12.08 -12.45
CA ALA A 153 -7.88 -13.55 -12.45
C ALA A 153 -6.53 -14.09 -12.97
N SER A 154 -5.77 -13.27 -13.71
CA SER A 154 -4.48 -13.67 -14.28
C SER A 154 -3.34 -13.44 -13.30
N HIS A 155 -2.55 -14.48 -13.07
CA HIS A 155 -1.28 -14.41 -12.33
C HIS A 155 -0.20 -13.64 -13.09
N GLN A 156 -0.37 -13.43 -14.40
CA GLN A 156 0.59 -12.77 -15.30
C GLN A 156 -0.07 -11.54 -15.96
N GLY A 157 -0.56 -10.61 -15.13
CA GLY A 157 -1.32 -9.44 -15.60
C GLY A 157 -0.60 -8.61 -16.66
N GLY A 158 0.70 -8.34 -16.47
CA GLY A 158 1.50 -7.60 -17.45
C GLY A 158 1.63 -8.31 -18.80
N ALA A 159 1.92 -9.62 -18.79
CA ALA A 159 2.00 -10.42 -20.01
C ALA A 159 0.65 -10.53 -20.72
N LEU A 160 -0.44 -10.70 -19.96
CA LEU A 160 -1.80 -10.70 -20.51
C LEU A 160 -2.12 -9.36 -21.20
N GLY A 161 -1.76 -8.23 -20.57
CA GLY A 161 -1.90 -6.91 -21.19
C GLY A 161 -1.21 -6.81 -22.54
N SER A 162 0.05 -7.25 -22.63
CA SER A 162 0.79 -7.30 -23.90
C SER A 162 0.12 -8.19 -24.95
N ALA A 163 -0.40 -9.35 -24.54
CA ALA A 163 -1.11 -10.26 -25.44
C ALA A 163 -2.42 -9.65 -25.99
N ILE A 164 -3.14 -8.88 -25.18
CA ILE A 164 -4.36 -8.16 -25.61
C ILE A 164 -4.01 -7.15 -26.71
N PHE A 165 -2.96 -6.34 -26.52
CA PHE A 165 -2.51 -5.40 -27.55
C PHE A 165 -2.03 -6.12 -28.82
N ALA A 166 -1.30 -7.22 -28.68
CA ALA A 166 -0.86 -8.03 -29.81
C ALA A 166 -2.05 -8.60 -30.62
N ALA A 167 -3.12 -9.04 -29.96
CA ALA A 167 -4.32 -9.55 -30.63
C ALA A 167 -5.04 -8.47 -31.46
N VAL A 168 -5.06 -7.21 -30.98
CA VAL A 168 -5.58 -6.07 -31.76
C VAL A 168 -4.67 -5.77 -32.96
N ALA A 169 -3.35 -5.72 -32.73
CA ALA A 169 -2.38 -5.46 -33.80
C ALA A 169 -2.40 -6.53 -34.91
N ALA A 170 -2.68 -7.79 -34.54
CA ALA A 170 -2.86 -8.90 -35.47
C ALA A 170 -4.23 -8.92 -36.18
N GLY A 171 -5.12 -7.96 -35.89
CA GLY A 171 -6.46 -7.89 -36.45
C GLY A 171 -7.44 -8.95 -35.92
N SER A 172 -7.09 -9.67 -34.85
CA SER A 172 -7.98 -10.66 -34.23
C SER A 172 -9.15 -10.01 -33.47
N TYR A 173 -8.98 -8.76 -33.05
CA TYR A 173 -10.04 -7.93 -32.49
C TYR A 173 -10.01 -6.53 -33.13
N PRO A 174 -11.17 -5.86 -33.31
CA PRO A 174 -11.21 -4.54 -33.95
C PRO A 174 -10.56 -3.44 -33.11
N ASP A 175 -10.63 -3.55 -31.79
CA ASP A 175 -10.10 -2.56 -30.86
C ASP A 175 -9.74 -3.18 -29.50
N ILE A 176 -9.06 -2.39 -28.69
CA ILE A 176 -8.58 -2.76 -27.35
C ILE A 176 -9.72 -3.06 -26.36
N TYR A 177 -10.87 -2.41 -26.50
CA TYR A 177 -12.00 -2.61 -25.59
C TYR A 177 -12.65 -3.98 -25.81
N GLN A 178 -12.79 -4.39 -27.07
CA GLN A 178 -13.30 -5.71 -27.43
C GLN A 178 -12.31 -6.81 -27.03
N ALA A 179 -11.02 -6.62 -27.32
CA ALA A 179 -9.98 -7.55 -26.91
C ALA A 179 -9.93 -7.71 -25.37
N ALA A 180 -9.95 -6.59 -24.63
CA ALA A 180 -9.92 -6.62 -23.16
C ALA A 180 -11.18 -7.26 -22.56
N ARG A 181 -12.37 -7.05 -23.14
CA ARG A 181 -13.60 -7.71 -22.68
C ARG A 181 -13.57 -9.22 -22.91
N ALA A 182 -13.00 -9.68 -24.01
CA ALA A 182 -12.95 -11.11 -24.36
C ALA A 182 -11.83 -11.86 -23.61
N MET A 183 -10.68 -11.22 -23.46
CA MET A 183 -9.46 -11.86 -22.93
C MET A 183 -9.21 -11.55 -21.45
N GLY A 184 -9.63 -10.37 -20.98
CA GLY A 184 -9.48 -9.94 -19.60
C GLY A 184 -10.52 -10.58 -18.69
N LYS A 185 -10.08 -11.00 -17.49
CA LYS A 185 -10.96 -11.57 -16.46
C LYS A 185 -10.55 -11.05 -15.08
N HIS A 186 -11.54 -10.73 -14.26
CA HIS A 186 -11.36 -10.39 -12.85
C HIS A 186 -12.54 -10.93 -12.04
N HIS A 187 -12.29 -11.20 -10.77
CA HIS A 187 -13.31 -11.51 -9.77
C HIS A 187 -13.80 -10.18 -9.20
N LYS A 188 -15.09 -9.89 -9.37
CA LYS A 188 -15.68 -8.61 -8.99
C LYS A 188 -15.97 -8.53 -7.49
N ALA A 189 -15.67 -7.37 -6.90
CA ALA A 189 -16.05 -7.02 -5.53
C ALA A 189 -15.78 -8.14 -4.52
N VAL A 190 -14.58 -8.72 -4.59
CA VAL A 190 -14.12 -9.82 -3.73
C VAL A 190 -14.02 -9.35 -2.28
N TYR A 191 -13.54 -8.12 -2.07
CA TYR A 191 -13.56 -7.46 -0.77
C TYR A 191 -14.46 -6.25 -0.84
N LYS A 192 -15.30 -6.12 0.18
CA LYS A 192 -16.25 -5.00 0.33
C LYS A 192 -15.96 -4.28 1.64
N PRO A 193 -16.07 -2.96 1.68
CA PRO A 193 -15.88 -2.21 2.91
C PRO A 193 -16.92 -2.64 3.95
N ILE A 194 -16.45 -2.87 5.17
CA ILE A 194 -17.28 -3.16 6.34
C ILE A 194 -17.58 -1.83 7.04
N PRO A 195 -18.85 -1.35 7.07
CA PRO A 195 -19.18 -0.02 7.59
C PRO A 195 -18.67 0.27 9.01
N GLU A 196 -18.67 -0.74 9.87
CA GLU A 196 -18.17 -0.64 11.25
C GLU A 196 -16.66 -0.38 11.28
N ASN A 197 -15.90 -1.03 10.39
CA ASN A 197 -14.46 -0.86 10.26
C ASN A 197 -14.12 0.53 9.70
N GLN A 198 -14.91 1.02 8.73
CA GLN A 198 -14.69 2.34 8.13
C GLN A 198 -14.71 3.43 9.19
N LYS A 199 -15.67 3.39 10.13
CA LYS A 199 -15.75 4.38 11.21
C LYS A 199 -14.50 4.38 12.10
N ALA A 200 -13.91 3.22 12.37
CA ALA A 200 -12.67 3.12 13.13
C ALA A 200 -11.48 3.65 12.30
N TYR A 201 -11.39 3.24 11.04
CA TYR A 201 -10.34 3.68 10.13
C TYR A 201 -10.39 5.16 9.78
N ASP A 202 -11.56 5.78 9.69
CA ASP A 202 -11.71 7.22 9.46
C ASP A 202 -11.06 8.03 10.58
N ARG A 203 -11.18 7.56 11.83
CA ARG A 203 -10.54 8.20 12.99
C ARG A 203 -9.02 8.09 12.92
N LEU A 204 -8.51 6.90 12.60
CA LEU A 204 -7.07 6.66 12.46
C LEU A 204 -6.48 7.40 11.25
N TYR A 205 -7.22 7.46 10.15
CA TYR A 205 -6.83 8.18 8.95
C TYR A 205 -6.74 9.68 9.19
N ALA A 206 -7.63 10.26 10.00
CA ALA A 206 -7.52 11.67 10.40
C ALA A 206 -6.19 11.95 11.12
N GLU A 207 -5.76 11.08 12.03
CA GLU A 207 -4.46 11.19 12.70
C GLU A 207 -3.29 10.99 11.72
N TYR A 208 -3.39 10.00 10.83
CA TYR A 208 -2.41 9.80 9.75
C TYR A 208 -2.26 11.08 8.91
N LYS A 209 -3.37 11.73 8.53
CA LYS A 209 -3.37 12.93 7.70
C LYS A 209 -2.70 14.11 8.42
N LEU A 210 -2.94 14.29 9.72
CA LEU A 210 -2.27 15.31 10.52
C LEU A 210 -0.74 15.11 10.51
N LEU A 211 -0.28 13.88 10.76
CA LEU A 211 1.15 13.54 10.74
C LEU A 211 1.75 13.65 9.34
N HIS A 212 1.01 13.17 8.33
CA HIS A 212 1.35 13.27 6.91
C HIS A 212 1.64 14.73 6.52
N ASP A 213 0.74 15.66 6.84
CA ASP A 213 0.93 17.05 6.47
C ASP A 213 2.00 17.74 7.32
N TYR A 214 2.06 17.44 8.61
CA TYR A 214 3.05 18.04 9.52
C TYR A 214 4.48 17.75 9.06
N PHE A 215 4.79 16.49 8.75
CA PHE A 215 6.13 16.10 8.30
C PHE A 215 6.34 16.28 6.79
N GLY A 216 5.27 16.18 5.99
CA GLY A 216 5.33 16.13 4.53
C GLY A 216 5.14 17.47 3.81
N ARG A 217 4.54 18.47 4.46
CA ARG A 217 4.19 19.77 3.84
C ARG A 217 4.90 20.97 4.46
N GLY A 218 6.05 20.75 5.09
CA GLY A 218 6.97 21.81 5.49
C GLY A 218 6.72 22.44 6.87
N ALA A 219 5.69 22.00 7.62
CA ALA A 219 5.53 22.46 9.01
C ALA A 219 6.72 22.02 9.88
N ASN A 220 7.27 20.83 9.64
CA ASN A 220 8.54 20.41 10.23
C ASN A 220 9.35 19.49 9.30
N GLU A 221 10.41 20.03 8.72
CA GLU A 221 11.32 19.29 7.81
C GLU A 221 12.40 18.47 8.55
N VAL A 222 12.10 17.91 9.72
CA VAL A 222 13.08 17.16 10.53
C VAL A 222 13.68 15.98 9.76
N MET A 223 12.89 15.28 8.95
CA MET A 223 13.33 14.12 8.17
C MET A 223 14.45 14.48 7.19
N LYS A 224 14.29 15.62 6.49
CA LYS A 224 15.29 16.16 5.57
C LYS A 224 16.58 16.54 6.30
N ARG A 225 16.46 17.27 7.42
CA ARG A 225 17.62 17.66 8.23
C ARG A 225 18.39 16.45 8.76
N LEU A 226 17.70 15.39 9.21
CA LEU A 226 18.33 14.16 9.67
C LEU A 226 19.10 13.45 8.54
N LYS A 227 18.56 13.40 7.31
CA LYS A 227 19.28 12.85 6.16
C LYS A 227 20.52 13.68 5.80
N ALA A 228 20.43 15.01 5.86
CA ALA A 228 21.58 15.90 5.62
C ALA A 228 22.69 15.68 6.65
N MET A 229 22.37 15.70 7.94
CA MET A 229 23.34 15.42 9.02
C MET A 229 24.00 14.04 8.86
N ARG A 230 23.24 13.01 8.47
CA ARG A 230 23.80 11.69 8.17
C ARG A 230 24.77 11.73 7.00
N ALA A 231 24.45 12.47 5.93
CA ALA A 231 25.31 12.59 4.76
C ALA A 231 26.63 13.31 5.10
N GLU A 232 26.57 14.38 5.89
CA GLU A 232 27.75 15.10 6.40
C GLU A 232 28.68 14.17 7.16
N VAL A 233 28.16 13.42 8.15
CA VAL A 233 28.96 12.47 8.93
C VAL A 233 29.55 11.33 8.08
N LEU A 234 28.85 10.88 7.04
CA LEU A 234 29.37 9.83 6.15
C LEU A 234 30.49 10.34 5.24
N LEU A 235 30.42 11.58 4.78
CA LEU A 235 31.47 12.22 4.00
C LEU A 235 32.74 12.45 4.81
N GLU A 236 32.62 12.79 6.10
CA GLU A 236 33.77 12.96 6.99
C GLU A 236 34.49 11.65 7.34
N ARG A 237 33.79 10.51 7.23
CA ARG A 237 34.33 9.18 7.56
C ARG A 237 34.96 8.45 6.37
N GLY A 238 34.71 8.89 5.14
CA GLY A 238 35.19 8.28 3.90
C GLY A 238 36.41 9.00 3.35
#